data_AF-A0A1Q7T2R7-F1
#
_entry.id   AF-A0A1Q7T2R7-F1
#
_cell.length_a   1.000
_cell.length_b   1.000
_cell.length_c   1.000
_cell.angle_alpha   90.00
_cell.angle_beta   90.00
_cell.angle_gamma   90.00
#
_symmetry.space_group_name_H-M   'P 1'
#
loop_
_entity.id
_entity.type
_entity.pdbx_description
1 polymer ?
#
loop_
_entity_poly.entity_id
_entity_poly.type
_entity_poly.pdbx_seq_one_letter_code
_entity_poly.pdbx_strand_id
1 'polypeptide(L)' 'MSTRAFEVGDRVRVVGKLFRSGPADSSGAIGIVRSVDKERRRTEPYYIYFVELPGENKLTDFEYRELELVSSERE' A
#
# COMPACT_ATOMS: atom_id res chain seq x y z
N MET A 1 -18.94 0.67 -3.45
CA MET A 1 -17.58 0.59 -2.89
C MET A 1 -17.01 1.99 -2.90
N SER A 2 -16.73 2.56 -1.74
CA SER A 2 -16.16 3.92 -1.65
C SER A 2 -14.76 3.90 -2.24
N THR A 3 -14.61 4.48 -3.43
CA THR A 3 -13.37 4.62 -4.20
C THR A 3 -12.47 5.69 -3.57
N ARG A 4 -12.14 5.55 -2.29
CA ARG A 4 -11.22 6.46 -1.61
C ARG A 4 -9.79 5.93 -1.78
N ALA A 5 -8.90 6.79 -2.27
CA ALA A 5 -7.47 6.50 -2.28
C ALA A 5 -6.94 6.44 -0.84
N PHE A 6 -5.95 5.57 -0.58
CA PHE A 6 -5.32 5.51 0.74
C PHE A 6 -4.53 6.80 1.02
N GLU A 7 -4.43 7.16 2.28
CA GLU A 7 -3.72 8.33 2.77
C GLU A 7 -2.55 7.91 3.67
N VAL A 8 -1.59 8.82 3.85
CA VAL A 8 -0.51 8.60 4.82
C VAL A 8 -1.11 8.43 6.21
N GLY A 9 -0.68 7.39 6.92
CA GLY A 9 -1.22 6.97 8.21
C GLY A 9 -2.15 5.76 8.13
N ASP A 10 -2.81 5.54 6.99
CA ASP A 10 -3.77 4.43 6.87
C ASP A 10 -3.08 3.09 7.11
N ARG A 11 -3.76 2.23 7.89
CA ARG A 11 -3.38 0.83 8.05
C ARG A 11 -3.95 0.04 6.90
N VAL A 12 -3.07 -0.57 6.12
CA VAL A 12 -3.43 -1.34 4.93
C VAL A 12 -2.93 -2.77 5.06
N ARG A 13 -3.72 -3.70 4.56
CA ARG A 13 -3.37 -5.10 4.44
C ARG A 13 -2.95 -5.38 3.01
N VAL A 14 -1.82 -6.05 2.85
CA VAL A 14 -1.36 -6.52 1.54
C VAL A 14 -2.22 -7.71 1.12
N VAL A 15 -2.96 -7.58 0.03
CA VAL A 15 -3.86 -8.62 -0.52
C VAL A 15 -3.43 -9.09 -1.90
N GLY A 16 -2.52 -8.36 -2.57
CA GLY A 16 -1.97 -8.72 -3.87
C GLY A 16 -0.84 -9.74 -3.78
N LYS A 17 -0.76 -10.65 -4.77
CA LYS A 17 0.49 -11.35 -5.04
C LYS A 17 1.50 -10.32 -5.51
N LEU A 18 2.56 -10.09 -4.73
CA LEU A 18 3.72 -9.30 -5.13
C LEU A 18 4.28 -9.89 -6.44
N PHE A 19 3.88 -9.34 -7.59
CA PHE A 19 4.37 -9.78 -8.90
C PHE A 19 5.83 -9.36 -9.15
N ARG A 20 6.44 -8.60 -8.23
CA ARG A 20 7.83 -8.19 -8.29
C ARG A 20 8.61 -8.72 -7.10
N SER A 21 9.39 -9.76 -7.36
CA SER A 21 10.70 -10.11 -6.78
C SER A 21 11.13 -9.34 -5.52
N GLY A 22 10.37 -9.50 -4.42
CA GLY A 22 10.69 -9.05 -3.07
C GLY A 22 10.71 -10.25 -2.12
N PRO A 23 11.49 -10.23 -1.05
CA PRO A 23 11.69 -11.38 -0.19
C PRO A 23 10.40 -11.70 0.58
N ALA A 24 9.94 -12.95 0.45
CA ALA A 24 8.90 -13.59 1.25
C ALA A 24 7.49 -12.97 1.20
N ASP A 25 6.55 -13.78 0.68
CA ASP A 25 5.10 -13.80 0.92
C ASP A 25 4.58 -12.83 2.00
N SER A 26 4.57 -11.52 1.70
CA SER A 26 4.01 -10.50 2.60
C SER A 26 2.48 -10.41 2.44
N SER A 27 1.89 -11.38 1.74
CA SER A 27 0.46 -11.52 1.57
C SER A 27 -0.20 -11.72 2.94
N GLY A 28 -1.09 -10.80 3.28
CA GLY A 28 -1.76 -10.76 4.57
C GLY A 28 -1.04 -9.93 5.65
N ALA A 29 0.15 -9.40 5.39
CA ALA A 29 0.82 -8.47 6.30
C ALA A 29 0.05 -7.15 6.38
N ILE A 30 0.03 -6.56 7.58
CA ILE A 30 -0.57 -5.25 7.83
C ILE A 30 0.56 -4.25 7.97
N GLY A 31 0.57 -3.23 7.12
CA GLY A 31 1.52 -2.14 7.17
C GLY A 31 0.84 -0.78 7.28
N ILE A 32 1.65 0.27 7.37
CA ILE A 32 1.19 1.66 7.46
C ILE A 32 1.65 2.41 6.22
N VAL A 33 0.73 3.10 5.54
CA VAL A 33 1.08 3.97 4.42
C VAL A 33 1.91 5.15 4.95
N ARG A 34 3.16 5.28 4.52
CA ARG A 34 4.06 6.38 4.90
C ARG A 34 4.16 7.46 3.83
N SER A 35 3.98 7.09 2.57
CA SER A 35 4.02 8.04 1.45
C SER A 35 3.14 7.56 0.29
N VAL A 36 2.68 8.51 -0.53
CA VAL A 36 1.89 8.23 -1.73
C VAL A 36 2.47 9.04 -2.88
N ASP A 37 3.02 8.36 -3.88
CA ASP A 37 3.41 9.01 -5.13
C ASP A 37 2.18 9.17 -6.03
N LYS A 38 1.82 10.43 -6.24
CA LYS A 38 0.71 10.87 -7.09
C LYS A 38 1.19 11.47 -8.42
N GLU A 39 2.51 11.52 -8.62
CA GLU A 39 3.15 12.25 -9.73
C GLU A 39 3.56 11.34 -10.88
N ARG A 40 3.62 10.01 -10.69
CA ARG A 40 3.76 9.03 -11.77
C ARG A 40 2.52 8.99 -12.68
N ARG A 41 2.34 10.05 -13.48
CA ARG A 41 1.35 10.17 -14.55
C ARG A 41 1.72 9.25 -15.71
N ARG A 42 1.22 8.02 -15.68
CA ARG A 42 0.83 7.30 -16.90
C ARG A 42 -0.62 6.85 -16.71
N THR A 43 -1.53 7.60 -17.33
CA THR A 43 -2.89 7.19 -17.75
C THR A 43 -3.57 6.15 -16.87
N GLU A 44 -4.61 6.58 -16.13
CA GLU A 44 -5.40 5.82 -15.11
C GLU A 44 -4.77 5.84 -13.69
N PRO A 45 -5.54 5.68 -12.59
CA PRO A 45 -5.13 6.10 -11.25
C PRO A 45 -4.15 5.12 -10.60
N TYR A 46 -2.94 5.05 -11.13
CA TYR A 46 -1.82 4.31 -10.55
C TYR A 46 -1.13 5.16 -9.48
N TYR A 47 -1.82 5.41 -8.37
CA TYR A 47 -1.13 5.87 -7.16
C TYR A 47 -0.23 4.74 -6.65
N ILE A 48 1.02 5.08 -6.36
CA ILE A 48 1.98 4.15 -5.75
C ILE A 48 2.05 4.48 -4.27
N TYR A 49 1.71 3.50 -3.44
CA TYR A 49 1.67 3.63 -1.99
C TYR A 49 2.92 2.99 -1.41
N PHE A 50 3.69 3.77 -0.66
CA PHE A 50 4.85 3.29 0.07
C PHE A 50 4.42 2.91 1.47
N VAL A 51 4.46 1.61 1.76
CA VAL A 51 3.97 1.01 3.00
C VAL A 51 5.16 0.55 3.83
N GLU A 52 5.16 0.92 5.10
CA GLU A 52 6.05 0.38 6.10
C GLU A 52 5.49 -0.94 6.61
N LEU A 53 6.19 -2.05 6.32
CA LEU A 53 5.81 -3.38 6.77
C LEU A 53 6.54 -3.75 8.08
N PRO A 54 5.89 -4.50 8.97
CA PRO A 54 6.50 -4.92 10.23
C PRO A 54 7.67 -5.86 9.96
N GLY A 55 8.86 -5.50 10.47
CA GLY A 55 10.09 -6.27 10.28
C GLY A 55 10.88 -5.89 9.02
N GLU A 56 10.36 -5.01 8.17
CA GLU A 56 11.13 -4.41 7.09
C GLU A 56 11.67 -3.03 7.50
N ASN A 57 12.95 -2.79 7.21
CA ASN A 57 13.57 -1.47 7.44
C ASN A 57 13.31 -0.50 6.26
N LYS A 58 12.73 -1.00 5.17
CA LYS A 58 12.49 -0.25 3.94
C LYS A 58 10.99 -0.14 3.68
N LEU A 59 10.61 0.96 3.04
CA LEU A 59 9.25 1.12 2.51
C LEU A 59 9.11 0.29 1.25
N THR A 60 8.02 -0.46 1.17
CA THR A 60 7.69 -1.31 0.03
C THR A 60 6.59 -0.62 -0.77
N ASP A 61 6.78 -0.51 -2.09
CA ASP A 61 5.81 0.12 -2.99
C ASP A 61 4.70 -0.86 -3.40
N PHE A 62 3.47 -0.38 -3.35
CA PHE A 62 2.27 -1.13 -3.69
C PHE A 62 1.31 -0.31 -4.55
N GLU A 63 0.55 -0.98 -5.40
CA GLU A 63 -0.58 -0.39 -6.10
C GLU A 63 -1.87 -0.46 -5.27
N TYR A 64 -2.86 0.37 -5.61
CA TYR A 64 -4.16 0.37 -4.93
C TYR A 64 -4.80 -1.04 -4.84
N ARG A 65 -4.70 -1.81 -5.93
CA ARG A 65 -5.25 -3.18 -6.05
C ARG A 65 -4.54 -4.21 -5.19
N GLU A 66 -3.34 -3.91 -4.70
CA GLU A 66 -2.54 -4.81 -3.88
C GLU A 66 -2.78 -4.58 -2.39
N LEU A 67 -3.60 -3.58 -2.03
CA LEU A 67 -3.85 -3.15 -0.67
C LEU A 67 -5.35 -3.15 -0.35
N GLU A 68 -5.67 -3.43 0.91
CA GLU A 68 -7.01 -3.35 1.48
C GLU A 68 -6.96 -2.47 2.73
N LEU A 69 -7.91 -1.53 2.88
CA LEU A 69 -7.97 -0.68 4.08
C LEU A 69 -8.36 -1.54 5.30
N VAL A 70 -7.54 -1.51 6.34
CA VAL A 70 -7.85 -2.15 7.64
C VAL A 70 -8.49 -1.14 8.57
N SER A 71 -7.87 0.04 8.72
CA SER A 71 -8.36 1.13 9.57
C SER A 71 -7.69 2.43 9.15
N SER A 72 -8.41 3.54 9.30
CA SER A 72 -7.90 4.88 9.02
C SER A 72 -7.55 5.59 10.32
N GLU A 73 -6.53 6.44 10.34
CA GLU A 73 -6.15 7.21 11.54
C GLU A 73 -7.19 8.25 11.99
N ARG A 74 -8.36 8.32 11.33
CA ARG A 74 -9.45 9.26 11.65
C ARG A 74 -10.60 8.65 12.45
N GLU A 75 -10.47 7.43 12.95
CA GLU A 75 -11.42 6.83 13.92
C GLU A 75 -11.01 7.10 15.37
#